data_AF-A0A315ZTS8-F1
#
_entry.id   AF-A0A315ZTS8-F1
#
_cell.length_a   1.000
_cell.length_b   1.000
_cell.length_c   1.000
_cell.angle_alpha   90.00
_cell.angle_beta   90.00
_cell.angle_gamma   90.00
#
_symmetry.space_group_name_H-M   'P 1'
#
loop_
_entity.id
_entity.type
_entity.pdbx_description
1 polymer ?
#
loop_
_entity_poly.entity_id
_entity_poly.type
_entity_poly.pdbx_seq_one_letter_code
_entity_poly.pdbx_strand_id
1 'polypeptide(L)'
;KATMGYLEDAPSSVKGIVCLMRDFGQYRYDPAEVFVDFIDFGIGCFLYEGDKELADRLKKKYGKDYDLLGKMLHAWVLIMNERITEEVRWFDALGTVYEYLASRSKKSCLGQFFTPPDLCDLMTQLTLSPEMEEKETVNDCACGSGRTLLSFNALLPGKMLYGEDLDPICTKMTALNMAIHGCQGQATCMDSISQEWRFCYEVNPYHRLGFPAIPHLLPVQEANCRAKLVPKPIPEAKEIPQPKTPKMTVKVDSGQLSLF
;
A
#
# COMPACT_ATOMS: atom_id res chain seq x y z
N LYS A 1 6.83 19.68 31.84
CA LYS A 1 7.92 20.43 31.13
C LYS A 1 8.79 19.53 30.23
N ALA A 2 8.34 18.33 29.84
CA ALA A 2 9.07 17.46 28.91
C ALA A 2 8.08 16.71 28.01
N THR A 3 7.48 17.40 27.02
CA THR A 3 6.65 16.73 26.00
C THR A 3 6.41 17.49 24.70
N MET A 4 6.97 18.69 24.49
CA MET A 4 6.74 19.48 23.27
C MET A 4 7.74 19.22 22.14
N GLY A 5 8.91 18.64 22.42
CA GLY A 5 9.93 18.36 21.40
C GLY A 5 9.65 17.15 20.50
N TYR A 6 8.59 16.38 20.76
CA TYR A 6 8.37 15.08 20.09
C TYR A 6 7.84 15.17 18.66
N LEU A 7 7.51 16.36 18.13
CA LEU A 7 7.14 16.52 16.73
C LEU A 7 8.07 17.47 15.93
N GLU A 8 9.17 17.92 16.52
CA GLU A 8 10.05 18.96 15.94
C GLU A 8 10.90 18.45 14.76
N ASP A 9 11.28 17.17 14.75
CA ASP A 9 12.12 16.54 13.70
C ASP A 9 11.29 15.73 12.69
N ALA A 10 10.09 16.21 12.34
CA ALA A 10 9.29 15.57 11.31
C ALA A 10 10.08 15.50 9.99
N PRO A 11 10.06 14.38 9.26
CA PRO A 11 10.69 14.30 7.95
C PRO A 11 10.19 15.43 7.06
N SER A 12 11.11 16.11 6.36
CA SER A 12 10.78 17.26 5.51
C SER A 12 9.71 16.91 4.46
N SER A 13 9.69 15.67 4.01
CA SER A 13 8.74 15.11 3.05
C SER A 13 7.29 15.08 3.52
N VAL A 14 7.02 15.11 4.83
CA VAL A 14 5.65 15.04 5.39
C VAL A 14 5.37 16.13 6.43
N LYS A 15 6.26 17.13 6.51
CA LYS A 15 6.20 18.18 7.53
C LYS A 15 4.86 18.92 7.57
N GLY A 16 4.24 19.15 6.41
CA GLY A 16 2.94 19.84 6.31
C GLY A 16 1.83 19.15 7.12
N ILE A 17 1.66 17.83 6.94
CA ILE A 17 0.65 17.05 7.67
C ILE A 17 1.00 16.99 9.17
N VAL A 18 2.27 16.70 9.49
CA VAL A 18 2.70 16.55 10.89
C VAL A 18 2.54 17.86 11.68
N CYS A 19 2.77 19.01 11.03
CA CYS A 19 2.54 20.32 11.65
C CYS A 19 1.05 20.54 11.98
N LEU A 20 0.12 20.16 11.10
CA LEU A 20 -1.31 20.26 11.36
C LEU A 20 -1.78 19.30 12.47
N MET A 21 -1.18 18.12 12.56
CA MET A 21 -1.45 17.19 13.68
C MET A 21 -1.06 17.78 15.04
N ARG A 22 -0.01 18.59 15.08
CA ARG A 22 0.37 19.33 16.30
C ARG A 22 -0.68 20.39 16.67
N ASP A 23 -1.42 20.93 15.70
CA ASP A 23 -2.45 21.94 15.96
C ASP A 23 -3.70 21.33 16.61
N PHE A 24 -4.02 20.05 16.33
CA PHE A 24 -4.94 19.26 17.18
C PHE A 24 -4.40 19.09 18.61
N GLY A 25 -3.07 18.99 18.69
CA GLY A 25 -2.28 18.66 19.85
C GLY A 25 -1.82 19.85 20.69
N GLN A 26 -2.60 20.92 20.83
CA GLN A 26 -2.51 21.77 22.03
C GLN A 26 -2.97 20.99 23.28
N TYR A 27 -2.40 19.79 23.49
CA TYR A 27 -2.58 18.81 24.56
C TYR A 27 -3.90 18.02 24.61
N ARG A 28 -4.78 18.14 23.59
CA ARG A 28 -6.12 17.54 23.66
C ARG A 28 -6.23 16.12 23.11
N TYR A 29 -5.49 15.79 22.06
CA TYR A 29 -5.58 14.50 21.37
C TYR A 29 -4.21 13.88 21.17
N ASP A 30 -4.15 12.55 21.21
CA ASP A 30 -2.94 11.79 20.88
C ASP A 30 -2.69 11.81 19.36
N PRO A 31 -1.46 12.15 18.88
CA PRO A 31 -1.18 12.21 17.45
C PRO A 31 -1.41 10.89 16.70
N ALA A 32 -1.13 9.73 17.30
CA ALA A 32 -1.36 8.46 16.62
C ALA A 32 -2.86 8.21 16.44
N GLU A 33 -3.69 8.52 17.46
CA GLU A 33 -5.15 8.49 17.32
C GLU A 33 -5.65 9.47 16.25
N VAL A 34 -5.12 10.70 16.19
CA VAL A 34 -5.49 11.68 15.16
C VAL A 34 -5.14 11.18 13.77
N PHE A 35 -4.00 10.49 13.61
CA PHE A 35 -3.63 9.90 12.33
C PHE A 35 -4.59 8.79 11.92
N VAL A 36 -4.93 7.89 12.84
CA VAL A 36 -5.92 6.83 12.59
C VAL A 36 -7.27 7.42 12.18
N ASP A 37 -7.75 8.43 12.89
CA ASP A 37 -9.00 9.12 12.55
C ASP A 37 -8.90 9.88 11.22
N PHE A 38 -7.72 10.39 10.87
CA PHE A 38 -7.46 11.00 9.57
C PHE A 38 -7.50 9.99 8.42
N ILE A 39 -6.97 8.77 8.62
CA ILE A 39 -7.11 7.68 7.64
C ILE A 39 -8.58 7.32 7.45
N ASP A 40 -9.34 7.17 8.54
CA ASP A 40 -10.78 6.94 8.45
C ASP A 40 -11.47 8.09 7.69
N PHE A 41 -11.18 9.34 8.06
CA PHE A 41 -11.72 10.53 7.39
C PHE A 41 -11.44 10.52 5.89
N GLY A 42 -10.20 10.19 5.48
CA GLY A 42 -9.81 10.05 4.08
C GLY A 42 -10.63 8.99 3.35
N ILE A 43 -10.85 7.82 3.96
CA ILE A 43 -11.73 6.78 3.41
C ILE A 43 -13.14 7.34 3.21
N GLY A 44 -13.70 8.00 4.22
CA GLY A 44 -15.02 8.63 4.12
C GLY A 44 -15.13 9.67 2.99
N CYS A 45 -14.06 10.41 2.70
CA CYS A 45 -14.01 11.36 1.59
C CYS A 45 -13.89 10.69 0.21
N PHE A 46 -13.23 9.54 0.13
CA PHE A 46 -12.97 8.84 -1.14
C PHE A 46 -14.06 7.82 -1.47
N LEU A 47 -14.86 7.38 -0.49
CA LEU A 47 -16.03 6.55 -0.75
C LEU A 47 -17.02 7.28 -1.66
N TYR A 48 -17.47 6.61 -2.72
CA TYR A 48 -18.37 7.20 -3.72
C TYR A 48 -19.67 7.77 -3.13
N GLU A 49 -20.25 7.08 -2.14
CA GLU A 49 -21.46 7.52 -1.44
C GLU A 49 -21.14 8.35 -0.18
N GLY A 50 -19.86 8.48 0.17
CA GLY A 50 -19.39 8.99 1.46
C GLY A 50 -19.72 8.07 2.64
N ASP A 51 -19.39 8.53 3.85
CA ASP A 51 -19.76 7.85 5.10
C ASP A 51 -20.26 8.87 6.14
N LYS A 52 -21.59 8.96 6.25
CA LYS A 52 -22.25 9.92 7.15
C LYS A 52 -22.04 9.56 8.62
N GLU A 53 -22.07 8.27 8.97
CA GLU A 53 -21.93 7.82 10.35
C GLU A 53 -20.52 8.12 10.87
N LEU A 54 -19.50 7.84 10.07
CA LEU A 54 -18.13 8.22 10.34
C LEU A 54 -17.98 9.74 10.48
N ALA A 55 -18.57 10.51 9.55
CA ALA A 55 -18.50 11.97 9.60
C ALA A 55 -19.13 12.51 10.89
N ASP A 56 -20.29 11.99 11.31
CA ASP A 56 -20.96 12.39 12.54
C ASP A 56 -20.15 11.99 13.80
N ARG A 57 -19.53 10.80 13.79
CA ARG A 57 -18.60 10.35 14.84
C ARG A 57 -17.42 11.31 15.00
N LEU A 58 -16.76 11.66 13.89
CA LEU A 58 -15.59 12.54 13.89
C LEU A 58 -15.96 13.98 14.26
N LYS A 59 -17.09 14.51 13.77
CA LYS A 59 -17.62 15.82 14.17
C LYS A 59 -17.89 15.87 15.67
N LYS A 60 -18.45 14.80 16.25
CA LYS A 60 -18.66 14.70 17.70
C LYS A 60 -17.34 14.64 18.48
N LYS A 61 -16.33 13.92 17.98
CA LYS A 61 -15.01 13.78 18.64
C LYS A 61 -14.22 15.10 18.64
N TYR A 62 -14.18 15.80 17.51
CA TYR A 62 -13.33 16.98 17.32
C TYR A 62 -14.05 18.32 17.49
N GLY A 63 -15.37 18.36 17.30
CA GLY A 63 -16.16 19.59 17.44
C GLY A 63 -15.64 20.70 16.53
N LYS A 64 -15.13 21.78 17.13
CA LYS A 64 -14.56 22.94 16.41
C LYS A 64 -13.28 22.59 15.63
N ASP A 65 -12.58 21.54 16.04
CA ASP A 65 -11.31 21.10 15.46
C ASP A 65 -11.54 20.19 14.24
N TYR A 66 -12.79 19.83 13.91
CA TYR A 66 -13.12 18.92 12.79
C TYR A 66 -12.56 19.42 11.45
N ASP A 67 -12.60 20.74 11.21
CA ASP A 67 -12.10 21.36 9.97
C ASP A 67 -10.59 21.12 9.77
N LEU A 68 -9.84 20.82 10.83
CA LEU A 68 -8.42 20.48 10.72
C LEU A 68 -8.20 19.16 9.97
N LEU A 69 -9.14 18.20 10.00
CA LEU A 69 -9.05 16.97 9.20
C LEU A 69 -9.11 17.30 7.69
N GLY A 70 -9.98 18.23 7.31
CA GLY A 70 -10.03 18.73 5.93
C GLY A 70 -8.74 19.44 5.51
N LYS A 71 -8.13 20.22 6.42
CA LYS A 71 -6.81 20.83 6.17
C LYS A 71 -5.69 19.79 6.04
N MET A 72 -5.73 18.72 6.83
CA MET A 72 -4.79 17.60 6.70
C MET A 72 -4.95 16.90 5.35
N LEU A 73 -6.19 16.66 4.90
CA LEU A 73 -6.46 16.06 3.60
C LEU A 73 -5.90 16.93 2.47
N HIS A 74 -6.15 18.24 2.53
CA HIS A 74 -5.59 19.20 1.58
C HIS A 74 -4.05 19.20 1.58
N ALA A 75 -3.43 19.23 2.77
CA ALA A 75 -1.98 19.17 2.90
C ALA A 75 -1.39 17.87 2.34
N TRP A 76 -2.06 16.74 2.55
CA TRP A 76 -1.66 15.45 1.98
C TRP A 76 -1.72 15.47 0.45
N VAL A 77 -2.82 15.94 -0.13
CA VAL A 77 -2.95 16.06 -1.60
C VAL A 77 -1.85 16.96 -2.18
N LEU A 78 -1.54 18.08 -1.54
CA LEU A 78 -0.45 18.97 -2.00
C LEU A 78 0.92 18.29 -1.93
N ILE A 79 1.21 17.53 -0.87
CA ILE A 79 2.45 16.75 -0.77
C ILE A 79 2.51 15.73 -1.91
N MET A 80 1.42 15.00 -2.17
CA MET A 80 1.40 14.02 -3.26
C MET A 80 1.66 14.68 -4.62
N ASN A 81 1.04 15.83 -4.88
CA ASN A 81 1.24 16.61 -6.11
C ASN A 81 2.68 17.14 -6.26
N GLU A 82 3.34 17.52 -5.17
CA GLU A 82 4.73 17.98 -5.20
C GLU A 82 5.72 16.83 -5.39
N ARG A 83 5.45 15.67 -4.79
CA ARG A 83 6.42 14.57 -4.67
C ARG A 83 6.35 13.56 -5.80
N ILE A 84 5.18 13.40 -6.43
CA ILE A 84 5.02 12.51 -7.58
C ILE A 84 5.40 13.29 -8.84
N THR A 85 6.66 13.15 -9.24
CA THR A 85 7.21 13.71 -10.48
C THR A 85 7.48 12.61 -11.50
N GLU A 86 7.89 12.96 -12.73
CA GLU A 86 8.28 11.99 -13.76
C GLU A 86 9.45 11.08 -13.33
N GLU A 87 10.33 11.59 -12.46
CA GLU A 87 11.50 10.87 -11.94
C GLU A 87 11.15 9.98 -10.74
N VAL A 88 10.37 10.49 -9.78
CA VAL A 88 10.05 9.77 -8.52
C VAL A 88 8.93 8.75 -8.73
N ARG A 89 7.95 9.07 -9.58
CA ARG A 89 6.82 8.23 -10.04
C ARG A 89 5.84 7.72 -8.99
N TRP A 90 6.25 7.53 -7.73
CA TRP A 90 5.36 7.18 -6.63
C TRP A 90 5.92 7.68 -5.29
N PHE A 91 5.03 7.97 -4.32
CA PHE A 91 5.45 8.42 -2.99
C PHE A 91 4.44 8.00 -1.91
N ASP A 92 4.93 7.46 -0.80
CA ASP A 92 4.09 7.03 0.33
C ASP A 92 4.18 8.01 1.51
N ALA A 93 3.42 9.10 1.43
CA ALA A 93 3.33 10.09 2.49
C ALA A 93 2.68 9.52 3.76
N LEU A 94 1.61 8.72 3.62
CA LEU A 94 0.85 8.18 4.75
C LEU A 94 1.67 7.19 5.55
N GLY A 95 2.36 6.25 4.89
CA GLY A 95 3.26 5.32 5.57
C GLY A 95 4.46 6.02 6.20
N THR A 96 5.00 7.08 5.59
CA THR A 96 6.06 7.89 6.20
C THR A 96 5.59 8.54 7.51
N VAL A 97 4.36 9.09 7.55
CA VAL A 97 3.76 9.63 8.78
C VAL A 97 3.53 8.52 9.80
N TYR A 98 3.00 7.37 9.38
CA TYR A 98 2.78 6.21 10.23
C TYR A 98 4.06 5.76 10.94
N GLU A 99 5.14 5.52 10.19
CA GLU A 99 6.43 5.07 10.73
C GLU A 99 7.05 6.12 11.66
N TYR A 100 6.92 7.41 11.31
CA TYR A 100 7.36 8.51 12.15
C TYR A 100 6.63 8.51 13.50
N LEU A 101 5.30 8.37 13.51
CA LEU A 101 4.51 8.32 14.75
C LEU A 101 4.81 7.06 15.56
N ALA A 102 4.94 5.90 14.90
CA ALA A 102 5.31 4.63 15.52
C ALA A 102 6.66 4.71 16.25
N SER A 103 7.64 5.41 15.67
CA SER A 103 8.97 5.58 16.26
C SER A 103 9.00 6.46 17.52
N ARG A 104 7.98 7.29 17.76
CA ARG A 104 7.99 8.33 18.79
C ARG A 104 7.15 8.05 20.03
N SER A 105 6.26 7.06 20.01
CA SER A 105 5.43 6.73 21.17
C SER A 105 5.55 5.26 21.56
N LYS A 106 6.04 5.00 22.79
CA LYS A 106 6.04 3.66 23.41
C LYS A 106 4.63 3.13 23.70
N LYS A 107 3.60 4.00 23.60
CA LYS A 107 2.18 3.67 23.76
C LYS A 107 1.42 3.70 22.43
N SER A 108 2.13 3.91 21.31
CA SER A 108 1.55 3.95 19.98
C SER A 108 0.82 2.64 19.68
N CYS A 109 -0.42 2.73 19.19
CA CYS A 109 -1.10 1.60 18.56
C CYS A 109 -0.46 1.19 17.22
N LEU A 110 0.47 2.01 16.70
CA LEU A 110 1.25 1.78 15.49
C LEU A 110 2.59 1.15 15.89
N GLY A 111 2.98 0.05 15.23
CA GLY A 111 4.18 -0.72 15.63
C GLY A 111 4.91 -1.46 14.51
N GLN A 112 4.61 -1.17 13.25
CA GLN A 112 5.26 -1.81 12.10
C GLN A 112 6.07 -0.82 11.27
N PHE A 113 7.08 -1.34 10.59
CA PHE A 113 7.85 -0.62 9.59
C PHE A 113 7.54 -1.23 8.23
N PHE A 114 7.45 -0.40 7.21
CA PHE A 114 7.16 -0.83 5.86
C PHE A 114 8.46 -1.05 5.08
N THR A 115 8.35 -1.83 4.00
CA THR A 115 9.45 -2.03 3.06
C THR A 115 9.99 -0.68 2.57
N PRO A 116 11.31 -0.43 2.63
CA PRO A 116 11.89 0.81 2.10
C PRO A 116 11.67 0.96 0.59
N PRO A 117 11.51 2.19 0.06
CA PRO A 117 11.20 2.43 -1.36
C PRO A 117 12.15 1.73 -2.34
N ASP A 118 13.47 1.82 -2.12
CA ASP A 118 14.46 1.20 -3.02
C ASP A 118 14.32 -0.33 -3.08
N LEU A 119 13.88 -0.96 -1.98
CA LEU A 119 13.64 -2.39 -1.94
C LEU A 119 12.32 -2.76 -2.63
N CYS A 120 11.29 -1.93 -2.53
CA CYS A 120 10.06 -2.08 -3.32
C CYS A 120 10.38 -2.01 -4.82
N ASP A 121 11.14 -1.01 -5.25
CA ASP A 121 11.54 -0.83 -6.66
C ASP A 121 12.37 -2.02 -7.16
N LEU A 122 13.30 -2.52 -6.35
CA LEU A 122 14.08 -3.72 -6.67
C LEU A 122 13.18 -4.96 -6.84
N MET A 123 12.29 -5.22 -5.89
CA MET A 123 11.39 -6.38 -5.94
C MET A 123 10.45 -6.31 -7.14
N THR A 124 9.92 -5.13 -7.45
CA THR A 124 9.12 -4.92 -8.65
C THR A 124 9.92 -5.28 -9.90
N GLN A 125 11.13 -4.75 -10.07
CA GLN A 125 11.98 -5.05 -11.23
C GLN A 125 12.32 -6.54 -11.36
N LEU A 126 12.58 -7.22 -10.24
CA LEU A 126 12.86 -8.66 -10.23
C LEU A 126 11.65 -9.52 -10.60
N THR A 127 10.44 -9.04 -10.34
CA THR A 127 9.19 -9.77 -10.60
C THR A 127 8.68 -9.53 -12.02
N LEU A 128 9.13 -8.47 -12.70
CA LEU A 128 8.73 -8.20 -14.06
C LEU A 128 9.23 -9.30 -15.02
N SER A 129 8.30 -9.87 -15.77
CA SER A 129 8.60 -10.71 -16.93
C SER A 129 8.36 -9.90 -18.22
N PRO A 130 9.22 -10.04 -19.25
CA PRO A 130 8.94 -9.50 -20.58
C PRO A 130 7.63 -10.02 -21.21
N GLU A 131 7.14 -11.16 -20.71
CA GLU A 131 5.95 -11.85 -21.20
C GLU A 131 4.67 -11.42 -20.48
N MET A 132 4.76 -10.47 -19.53
CA MET A 132 3.64 -10.07 -18.68
C MET A 132 2.50 -9.48 -19.52
N GLU A 133 1.42 -10.24 -19.71
CA GLU A 133 0.32 -9.82 -20.57
C GLU A 133 -0.43 -8.63 -19.98
N GLU A 134 -1.08 -7.83 -20.85
CA GLU A 134 -1.89 -6.66 -20.46
C GLU A 134 -2.90 -6.97 -19.33
N LYS A 135 -3.44 -8.19 -19.31
CA LYS A 135 -4.48 -8.67 -18.37
C LYS A 135 -3.96 -9.28 -17.07
N GLU A 136 -2.65 -9.35 -16.85
CA GLU A 136 -2.12 -9.90 -15.62
C GLU A 136 -2.42 -9.02 -14.40
N THR A 137 -2.53 -9.67 -13.25
CA THR A 137 -2.87 -9.05 -11.97
C THR A 137 -1.70 -9.14 -11.00
N VAL A 138 -1.47 -8.11 -10.19
CA VAL A 138 -0.45 -8.12 -9.14
C VAL A 138 -1.12 -8.33 -7.80
N ASN A 139 -0.59 -9.24 -6.96
CA ASN A 139 -1.09 -9.46 -5.60
C ASN A 139 0.04 -9.30 -4.57
N ASP A 140 -0.23 -8.60 -3.47
CA ASP A 140 0.62 -8.47 -2.30
C ASP A 140 -0.20 -8.86 -1.04
N CYS A 141 0.11 -10.02 -0.45
CA CYS A 141 -0.67 -10.61 0.64
C CYS A 141 -0.35 -10.06 2.04
N ALA A 142 0.58 -9.12 2.15
CA ALA A 142 0.93 -8.43 3.39
C ALA A 142 1.37 -6.99 3.06
N CYS A 143 0.46 -6.26 2.41
CA CYS A 143 0.79 -5.07 1.64
C CYS A 143 1.23 -3.86 2.47
N GLY A 144 0.94 -3.81 3.78
CA GLY A 144 1.28 -2.70 4.65
C GLY A 144 0.65 -1.39 4.18
N SER A 145 1.46 -0.40 3.82
CA SER A 145 0.99 0.86 3.21
C SER A 145 0.82 0.78 1.68
N GLY A 146 1.10 -0.37 1.07
CA GLY A 146 0.91 -0.63 -0.35
C GLY A 146 2.10 -0.24 -1.23
N ARG A 147 3.26 0.12 -0.66
CA ARG A 147 4.44 0.61 -1.40
C ARG A 147 4.84 -0.27 -2.58
N THR A 148 4.83 -1.58 -2.41
CA THR A 148 5.15 -2.53 -3.49
C THR A 148 4.17 -2.37 -4.65
N LEU A 149 2.86 -2.27 -4.38
CA LEU A 149 1.84 -2.07 -5.39
C LEU A 149 1.99 -0.70 -6.09
N LEU A 150 2.35 0.34 -5.35
CA LEU A 150 2.62 1.67 -5.93
C LEU A 150 3.81 1.63 -6.90
N SER A 151 4.91 0.97 -6.50
CA SER A 151 6.07 0.72 -7.36
C SER A 151 5.69 -0.04 -8.63
N PHE A 152 4.89 -1.11 -8.50
CA PHE A 152 4.37 -1.83 -9.67
C PHE A 152 3.56 -0.94 -10.61
N ASN A 153 2.64 -0.12 -10.08
CA ASN A 153 1.83 0.78 -10.91
C ASN A 153 2.67 1.86 -11.60
N ALA A 154 3.69 2.38 -10.92
CA ALA A 154 4.61 3.36 -11.47
C ALA A 154 5.42 2.83 -12.66
N LEU A 155 5.79 1.55 -12.62
CA LEU A 155 6.56 0.91 -13.68
C LEU A 155 5.69 0.29 -14.77
N LEU A 156 4.51 -0.22 -14.41
CA LEU A 156 3.59 -0.91 -15.31
C LEU A 156 2.13 -0.49 -15.01
N PRO A 157 1.72 0.71 -15.45
CA PRO A 157 0.38 1.23 -15.18
C PRO A 157 -0.70 0.42 -15.90
N GLY A 158 -1.93 0.48 -15.38
CA GLY A 158 -3.11 -0.15 -15.98
C GLY A 158 -3.35 -1.61 -15.56
N LYS A 159 -2.52 -2.15 -14.66
CA LYS A 159 -2.74 -3.47 -14.05
C LYS A 159 -3.78 -3.41 -12.93
N MET A 160 -4.46 -4.53 -12.71
CA MET A 160 -5.30 -4.71 -11.52
C MET A 160 -4.42 -5.16 -10.35
N LEU A 161 -4.40 -4.36 -9.30
CA LEU A 161 -3.57 -4.55 -8.12
C LEU A 161 -4.41 -5.03 -6.94
N TYR A 162 -3.93 -6.02 -6.22
CA TYR A 162 -4.63 -6.59 -5.06
C TYR A 162 -3.68 -6.52 -3.86
N GLY A 163 -4.14 -5.86 -2.80
CA GLY A 163 -3.43 -5.78 -1.53
C GLY A 163 -4.27 -6.43 -0.44
N GLU A 164 -3.64 -7.30 0.36
CA GLU A 164 -4.24 -7.89 1.55
C GLU A 164 -3.40 -7.51 2.77
N ASP A 165 -4.05 -7.17 3.89
CA ASP A 165 -3.37 -6.93 5.15
C ASP A 165 -4.24 -7.29 6.35
N LEU A 166 -3.60 -7.74 7.44
CA LEU A 166 -4.28 -8.09 8.68
C LEU A 166 -4.67 -6.84 9.49
N ASP A 167 -3.92 -5.74 9.35
CA ASP A 167 -4.16 -4.48 10.04
C ASP A 167 -5.18 -3.61 9.26
N PRO A 168 -6.32 -3.26 9.87
CA PRO A 168 -7.31 -2.36 9.29
C PRO A 168 -6.75 -1.01 8.84
N ILE A 169 -5.79 -0.43 9.57
CA ILE A 169 -5.22 0.88 9.25
C ILE A 169 -4.34 0.77 8.02
N CYS A 170 -3.52 -0.27 7.91
CA CYS A 170 -2.73 -0.56 6.71
C CYS A 170 -3.60 -0.81 5.49
N THR A 171 -4.68 -1.57 5.63
CA THR A 171 -5.62 -1.78 4.51
C THR A 171 -6.20 -0.45 4.02
N LYS A 172 -6.65 0.41 4.94
CA LYS A 172 -7.21 1.73 4.59
C LYS A 172 -6.16 2.67 3.99
N MET A 173 -4.95 2.69 4.54
CA MET A 173 -3.83 3.44 3.97
C MET A 173 -3.51 2.96 2.56
N THR A 174 -3.44 1.65 2.33
CA THR A 174 -3.23 1.06 1.01
C THR A 174 -4.33 1.48 0.04
N ALA A 175 -5.61 1.44 0.45
CA ALA A 175 -6.73 1.90 -0.38
C ALA A 175 -6.57 3.38 -0.80
N LEU A 176 -6.24 4.26 0.15
CA LEU A 176 -6.03 5.70 -0.13
C LEU A 176 -4.80 5.95 -1.01
N ASN A 177 -3.69 5.27 -0.70
CA ASN A 177 -2.47 5.35 -1.48
C ASN A 177 -2.71 4.89 -2.92
N MET A 178 -3.34 3.73 -3.12
CA MET A 178 -3.71 3.25 -4.45
C MET A 178 -4.65 4.23 -5.17
N ALA A 179 -5.65 4.77 -4.45
CA ALA A 179 -6.63 5.67 -5.06
C ALA A 179 -5.99 6.95 -5.61
N ILE A 180 -5.13 7.61 -4.82
CA ILE A 180 -4.48 8.87 -5.24
C ILE A 180 -3.41 8.69 -6.32
N HIS A 181 -2.81 7.49 -6.43
CA HIS A 181 -1.88 7.15 -7.50
C HIS A 181 -2.58 6.68 -8.80
N GLY A 182 -3.92 6.70 -8.85
CA GLY A 182 -4.68 6.25 -10.02
C GLY A 182 -4.63 4.74 -10.24
N CYS A 183 -4.21 3.97 -9.25
CA CYS A 183 -4.22 2.51 -9.33
C CYS A 183 -5.66 1.99 -9.42
N GLN A 184 -5.84 0.82 -10.02
CA GLN A 184 -7.12 0.10 -10.02
C GLN A 184 -6.95 -1.26 -9.36
N GLY A 185 -7.93 -1.69 -8.55
CA GLY A 185 -7.67 -2.85 -7.70
C GLY A 185 -8.60 -3.07 -6.54
N GLN A 186 -8.15 -3.88 -5.58
CA GLN A 186 -8.80 -4.02 -4.28
C GLN A 186 -7.78 -3.97 -3.14
N ALA A 187 -8.15 -3.31 -2.05
CA ALA A 187 -7.44 -3.37 -0.77
C ALA A 187 -8.33 -4.09 0.26
N THR A 188 -7.85 -5.22 0.78
CA THR A 188 -8.64 -6.15 1.59
C THR A 188 -8.04 -6.32 2.98
N CYS A 189 -8.86 -6.09 4.00
CA CYS A 189 -8.50 -6.40 5.38
C CYS A 189 -8.91 -7.84 5.66
N MET A 190 -7.91 -8.72 5.79
CA MET A 190 -8.12 -10.13 6.05
C MET A 190 -6.85 -10.77 6.62
N ASP A 191 -7.03 -11.94 7.23
CA ASP A 191 -5.92 -12.86 7.46
C ASP A 191 -5.71 -13.69 6.18
N SER A 192 -4.62 -13.43 5.46
CA SER A 192 -4.29 -14.14 4.22
C SER A 192 -3.93 -15.61 4.43
N ILE A 193 -3.55 -16.01 5.65
CA ILE A 193 -3.25 -17.40 5.99
C ILE A 193 -4.54 -18.15 6.31
N SER A 194 -5.30 -17.67 7.31
CA SER A 194 -6.53 -18.34 7.75
C SER A 194 -7.73 -18.08 6.84
N GLN A 195 -7.60 -17.11 5.94
CA GLN A 195 -8.67 -16.66 5.07
C GLN A 195 -9.86 -16.09 5.89
N GLU A 196 -9.61 -15.45 7.02
CA GLU A 196 -10.64 -14.68 7.75
C GLU A 196 -10.78 -13.27 7.15
N TRP A 197 -11.94 -12.95 6.57
CA TRP A 197 -12.20 -11.65 5.95
C TRP A 197 -12.85 -10.66 6.93
N ARG A 198 -12.51 -9.36 6.80
CA ARG A 198 -13.11 -8.28 7.61
C ARG A 198 -13.80 -7.21 6.78
N PHE A 199 -13.09 -6.60 5.83
CA PHE A 199 -13.65 -5.62 4.90
C PHE A 199 -12.78 -5.51 3.64
N CYS A 200 -13.30 -4.89 2.58
CA CYS A 200 -12.58 -4.66 1.33
C CYS A 200 -13.05 -3.37 0.65
N TYR A 201 -12.12 -2.67 0.01
CA TYR A 201 -12.39 -1.52 -0.85
C TYR A 201 -11.97 -1.82 -2.29
N GLU A 202 -12.86 -1.62 -3.25
CA GLU A 202 -12.51 -1.55 -4.66
C GLU A 202 -12.00 -0.14 -4.97
N VAL A 203 -10.83 -0.07 -5.58
CA VAL A 203 -10.10 1.17 -5.83
C VAL A 203 -10.28 1.57 -7.29
N ASN A 204 -10.78 2.79 -7.52
CA ASN A 204 -10.95 3.39 -8.83
C ASN A 204 -11.64 2.50 -9.92
N PRO A 205 -12.74 1.78 -9.61
CA PRO A 205 -13.39 0.88 -10.56
C PRO A 205 -13.87 1.54 -11.87
N TYR A 206 -14.07 2.86 -11.86
CA TYR A 206 -14.58 3.62 -13.00
C TYR A 206 -13.50 4.24 -13.89
N HIS A 207 -12.22 4.24 -13.52
CA HIS A 207 -11.15 4.83 -14.36
C HIS A 207 -11.04 4.13 -15.72
N ARG A 208 -11.24 2.81 -15.77
CA ARG A 208 -11.28 2.01 -17.01
C ARG A 208 -12.42 2.36 -17.97
N LEU A 209 -13.43 3.08 -17.50
CA LEU A 209 -14.61 3.47 -18.30
C LEU A 209 -14.46 4.89 -18.87
N GLY A 210 -13.31 5.55 -18.69
CA GLY A 210 -13.07 6.90 -19.21
C GLY A 210 -13.78 8.02 -18.44
N PHE A 211 -14.32 7.73 -17.24
CA PHE A 211 -14.83 8.74 -16.32
C PHE A 211 -13.70 9.66 -15.82
N PRO A 212 -14.00 10.87 -15.32
CA PRO A 212 -12.97 11.75 -14.77
C PRO A 212 -12.12 11.00 -13.75
N ALA A 213 -10.80 11.19 -13.81
CA ALA A 213 -9.79 10.53 -12.98
C ALA A 213 -9.80 11.03 -11.52
N ILE A 214 -11.00 11.13 -10.94
CA ILE A 214 -11.21 11.45 -9.54
C ILE A 214 -10.96 10.17 -8.75
N PRO A 215 -10.05 10.19 -7.76
CA PRO A 215 -9.86 9.06 -6.85
C PRO A 215 -11.17 8.71 -6.13
N HIS A 216 -11.55 7.44 -6.16
CA HIS A 216 -12.76 6.96 -5.49
C HIS A 216 -12.63 5.50 -5.04
N LEU A 217 -13.44 5.16 -4.03
CA LEU A 217 -13.52 3.84 -3.42
C LEU A 217 -14.97 3.35 -3.42
N LEU A 218 -15.16 2.04 -3.55
CA LEU A 218 -16.43 1.36 -3.30
C LEU A 218 -16.24 0.28 -2.22
N PRO A 219 -17.17 0.13 -1.28
CA PRO A 219 -17.14 -1.00 -0.36
C PRO A 219 -17.43 -2.29 -1.13
N VAL A 220 -16.67 -3.34 -0.84
CA VAL A 220 -16.81 -4.64 -1.49
C VAL A 220 -17.35 -5.65 -0.48
N GLN A 221 -18.38 -6.38 -0.87
CA GLN A 221 -18.88 -7.52 -0.11
C GLN A 221 -17.93 -8.71 -0.26
N GLU A 222 -17.82 -9.55 0.77
CA GLU A 222 -16.92 -10.72 0.79
C GLU A 222 -17.02 -11.60 -0.47
N ALA A 223 -18.25 -11.86 -0.95
CA ALA A 223 -18.49 -12.67 -2.15
C ALA A 223 -17.85 -12.10 -3.43
N ASN A 224 -17.58 -10.79 -3.47
CA ASN A 224 -16.99 -10.07 -4.60
C ASN A 224 -15.49 -9.75 -4.36
N CYS A 225 -14.94 -10.17 -3.22
CA CYS A 225 -13.53 -9.98 -2.90
C CYS A 225 -12.68 -10.96 -3.74
N ARG A 226 -11.72 -10.44 -4.50
CA ARG A 226 -10.85 -11.24 -5.37
C ARG A 226 -10.06 -12.30 -4.61
N ALA A 227 -9.64 -12.00 -3.38
CA ALA A 227 -8.93 -12.93 -2.51
C ALA A 227 -9.81 -14.13 -2.09
N LYS A 228 -11.14 -13.98 -2.14
CA LYS A 228 -12.13 -15.04 -1.87
C LYS A 228 -12.61 -15.78 -3.11
N LEU A 229 -12.28 -15.29 -4.30
CA LEU A 229 -12.63 -15.98 -5.53
C LEU A 229 -11.76 -17.23 -5.65
N VAL A 230 -12.42 -18.39 -5.77
CA VAL A 230 -11.78 -19.70 -5.95
C VAL A 230 -10.80 -19.61 -7.13
N PRO A 231 -9.51 -19.95 -6.95
CA PRO A 231 -8.58 -20.04 -8.06
C PRO A 231 -9.13 -21.00 -9.10
N LYS A 232 -9.16 -20.60 -10.37
CA LYS A 232 -9.33 -21.57 -11.44
C LYS A 232 -8.18 -22.58 -11.32
N PRO A 233 -8.43 -23.89 -11.44
CA PRO A 233 -7.37 -24.87 -11.39
C PRO A 233 -6.27 -24.47 -12.37
N ILE A 234 -5.03 -24.41 -11.87
CA ILE A 234 -3.85 -24.13 -12.68
C ILE A 234 -3.83 -25.22 -13.75
N PRO A 235 -3.86 -24.88 -15.05
CA PRO A 235 -3.64 -25.88 -16.10
C PRO A 235 -2.34 -26.60 -15.78
N GLU A 236 -2.34 -27.94 -15.80
CA GLU A 236 -1.14 -28.73 -15.54
C GLU A 236 0.04 -28.12 -16.30
N ALA A 237 1.10 -27.78 -15.56
CA ALA A 237 2.31 -27.25 -16.15
C ALA A 237 2.75 -28.23 -17.23
N LYS A 238 2.81 -27.78 -18.49
CA LYS A 238 3.42 -28.59 -19.56
C LYS A 238 4.82 -28.95 -19.07
N GLU A 239 5.13 -30.24 -19.02
CA GLU A 239 6.44 -30.73 -18.62
C GLU A 239 7.51 -29.90 -19.36
N ILE A 240 8.29 -29.14 -18.60
CA ILE A 240 9.48 -28.49 -19.14
C ILE A 240 10.37 -29.66 -19.57
N PRO A 241 10.72 -29.80 -20.86
CA PRO A 241 11.57 -30.88 -21.31
C PRO A 241 12.86 -30.82 -20.49
N GLN A 242 13.11 -31.86 -19.69
CA GLN A 242 14.36 -31.91 -18.93
C GLN A 242 15.52 -31.76 -19.92
N PRO A 243 16.47 -30.83 -19.69
CA PRO A 243 17.65 -30.75 -20.53
C PRO A 243 18.33 -32.12 -20.46
N LYS A 244 18.45 -32.77 -21.62
CA LYS A 244 19.15 -34.06 -21.73
C LYS A 244 20.54 -33.87 -21.14
N THR A 245 20.79 -34.48 -19.99
CA THR A 245 22.14 -34.53 -19.41
C THR A 245 23.06 -35.11 -20.48
N PRO A 246 24.08 -34.37 -20.96
CA PRO A 246 25.03 -34.96 -21.88
C PRO A 246 25.72 -36.12 -21.13
N LYS A 247 25.57 -37.33 -21.64
CA LYS A 247 26.32 -38.50 -21.15
C LYS A 247 27.79 -38.24 -21.47
N MET A 248 28.53 -37.66 -20.53
CA MET A 248 29.99 -37.65 -20.61
C MET A 248 30.47 -39.10 -20.44
N THR A 249 30.78 -39.73 -21.56
CA THR A 249 31.53 -40.99 -21.56
C THR A 249 33.00 -40.59 -21.39
N VAL A 250 33.47 -40.54 -20.13
CA VAL A 250 34.90 -40.40 -19.88
C VAL A 250 35.54 -41.73 -20.29
N LYS A 251 36.11 -41.80 -21.49
CA LYS A 251 37.09 -42.83 -21.83
C LYS A 251 38.36 -42.49 -21.06
N VAL A 252 38.62 -43.24 -20.00
CA VAL A 252 39.93 -43.23 -19.34
C VAL A 252 40.84 -44.09 -20.20
N ASP A 253 41.68 -43.47 -21.04
CA ASP A 253 42.80 -44.17 -21.66
C ASP A 253 43.85 -44.41 -20.58
N SER A 254 43.98 -45.66 -20.16
CA SER A 254 45.05 -46.14 -19.29
C SER A 254 46.37 -46.23 -20.07
N GLY A 255 46.93 -45.07 -20.42
CA GLY A 255 48.17 -44.98 -21.20
C GLY A 255 49.06 -43.84 -20.70
N GLN A 256 50.17 -44.21 -20.07
CA GLN A 256 51.34 -43.40 -19.73
C GLN A 256 51.18 -42.36 -18.60
N LEU A 257 51.34 -42.86 -17.36
CA LEU A 257 52.10 -42.14 -16.34
C LEU A 257 53.59 -42.46 -16.55
N SER A 258 54.29 -41.62 -17.31
CA SER A 258 55.75 -41.63 -17.36
C SER A 258 56.29 -40.21 -17.61
N LEU A 259 56.95 -39.67 -16.58
CA LEU A 259 57.84 -38.49 -16.55
C LEU A 259 57.18 -37.17 -17.05
N PHE A 260 57.01 -36.12 -16.23
CA PHE A 260 57.96 -35.43 -15.36
C PHE A 260 57.21 -34.75 -14.21
#